data_AF-A0A8D8J9X3-F1
#
_entry.id   AF-A0A8D8J9X3-F1
#
_cell.length_a   1.000
_cell.length_b   1.000
_cell.length_c   1.000
_cell.angle_alpha   90.00
_cell.angle_beta   90.00
_cell.angle_gamma   90.00
#
_symmetry.space_group_name_H-M   'P 1'
#
loop_
_entity.id
_entity.type
_entity.pdbx_description
1 polymer ?
#
loop_
_entity_poly.entity_id
_entity_poly.type
_entity_poly.pdbx_seq_one_letter_code
_entity_poly.pdbx_strand_id
1 'polypeptide(L)'
;DVHDYMSEVTVDILLETAMGSNRTGENKEGFDYAMAVMKMCDILHSRQIKIHLRMDPIFNMTKTKKEQERLLGIIHGLTRKVVKQKKELFEKNLAEGKLPSPSLSEIIGKEEESSATTKVEEPAVISQGSMLRDDLDAIDENDIGEKRRLAFLDL
;
A
#
# COMPACT_ATOMS: atom_id res chain seq x y z
N ASP A 1 -2.28 23.84 -10.89
CA ASP A 1 -2.50 24.00 -9.44
C ASP A 1 -1.32 23.32 -8.73
N VAL A 2 -0.91 23.72 -7.51
CA VAL A 2 0.13 22.98 -6.75
C VAL A 2 -0.36 21.58 -6.38
N HIS A 3 -1.67 21.43 -6.20
CA HIS A 3 -2.31 20.17 -5.86
C HIS A 3 -2.03 19.08 -6.91
N ASP A 4 -2.05 19.43 -8.20
CA ASP A 4 -1.82 18.52 -9.31
C ASP A 4 -0.43 17.88 -9.23
N TYR A 5 0.60 18.72 -9.06
CA TYR A 5 1.99 18.28 -8.96
C TYR A 5 2.23 17.44 -7.70
N MET A 6 1.70 17.87 -6.55
CA MET A 6 1.84 17.13 -5.29
C MET A 6 1.14 15.76 -5.37
N SER A 7 -0.01 15.69 -6.03
CA SER A 7 -0.77 14.44 -6.16
C SER A 7 -0.05 13.43 -7.05
N GLU A 8 0.50 13.88 -8.17
CA GLU A 8 1.29 13.04 -9.08
C GLU A 8 2.55 12.50 -8.37
N VAL A 9 3.32 13.38 -7.72
CA VAL A 9 4.52 12.99 -6.97
C VAL A 9 4.18 12.02 -5.84
N THR A 10 3.07 12.22 -5.14
CA THR A 10 2.65 11.31 -4.06
C THR A 10 2.34 9.91 -4.61
N VAL A 11 1.64 9.82 -5.73
CA VAL A 11 1.31 8.53 -6.37
C VAL A 11 2.58 7.82 -6.85
N ASP A 12 3.52 8.56 -7.43
CA ASP A 12 4.81 8.02 -7.86
C ASP A 12 5.61 7.46 -6.68
N ILE A 13 5.70 8.20 -5.58
CA ILE A 13 6.37 7.74 -4.35
C ILE A 13 5.72 6.45 -3.85
N LEU A 14 4.39 6.35 -3.83
CA LEU A 14 3.69 5.15 -3.38
C LEU A 14 3.91 3.95 -4.32
N LEU A 15 3.89 4.16 -5.63
CA LEU A 15 4.16 3.12 -6.62
C LEU A 15 5.60 2.60 -6.52
N GLU A 16 6.55 3.49 -6.24
CA GLU A 16 7.97 3.14 -6.14
C GLU A 16 8.30 2.50 -4.78
N THR A 17 7.88 3.11 -3.69
CA THR A 17 8.24 2.67 -2.33
C THR A 17 7.37 1.53 -1.84
N ALA A 18 6.05 1.64 -1.95
CA ALA A 18 5.12 0.66 -1.38
C ALA A 18 4.88 -0.52 -2.32
N MET A 19 4.75 -0.27 -3.64
CA MET A 19 4.49 -1.33 -4.62
C MET A 19 5.77 -1.87 -5.28
N GLY A 20 6.92 -1.21 -5.10
CA GLY A 20 8.19 -1.67 -5.66
C GLY A 20 8.19 -1.72 -7.19
N SER A 21 7.45 -0.79 -7.82
CA SER A 21 7.39 -0.63 -9.28
C SER A 21 8.27 0.54 -9.72
N ASN A 22 9.06 0.35 -10.78
CA ASN A 22 9.92 1.42 -11.27
C ASN A 22 9.08 2.54 -11.90
N ARG A 23 9.50 3.78 -11.67
CA ARG A 23 8.89 4.97 -12.25
C ARG A 23 8.85 4.87 -13.78
N THR A 24 7.66 4.78 -14.35
CA THR A 24 7.44 4.92 -15.81
C THR A 24 7.61 6.39 -16.20
N GLY A 25 8.86 6.84 -16.28
CA GLY A 25 9.33 8.23 -16.23
C GLY A 25 8.85 9.26 -17.26
N GLU A 26 7.75 9.07 -17.98
CA GLU A 26 7.22 10.06 -18.94
C GLU A 26 5.69 10.05 -19.11
N ASN A 27 4.96 9.20 -18.37
CA ASN A 27 3.55 8.97 -18.67
C ASN A 27 2.64 9.67 -17.67
N LYS A 28 1.64 10.41 -18.18
CA LYS A 28 0.53 11.04 -17.43
C LYS A 28 -0.34 10.07 -16.61
N GLU A 29 0.05 8.80 -16.52
CA GLU A 29 -0.67 7.73 -15.83
C GLU A 29 -0.81 8.01 -14.32
N GLY A 30 0.25 8.51 -13.67
CA GLY A 30 0.21 8.83 -12.24
C GLY A 30 -0.77 9.96 -11.93
N PHE A 31 -0.72 11.02 -12.74
CA PHE A 31 -1.66 12.14 -12.66
C PHE A 31 -3.11 11.71 -12.96
N ASP A 32 -3.34 10.95 -14.04
CA ASP A 32 -4.67 10.45 -14.40
C ASP A 32 -5.27 9.55 -13.31
N TYR A 33 -4.43 8.72 -12.69
CA TYR A 33 -4.81 7.92 -11.53
C TYR A 33 -5.18 8.79 -10.33
N ALA A 34 -4.34 9.76 -9.96
CA ALA A 34 -4.60 10.67 -8.85
C ALA A 34 -5.92 11.43 -9.04
N MET A 35 -6.14 11.96 -10.25
CA MET A 35 -7.37 12.64 -10.65
C MET A 35 -8.58 11.70 -10.61
N ALA A 36 -8.42 10.44 -11.02
CA ALA A 36 -9.49 9.47 -10.98
C ALA A 36 -9.90 9.14 -9.54
N VAL A 37 -8.93 9.01 -8.63
CA VAL A 37 -9.16 8.79 -7.19
C VAL A 37 -9.89 9.97 -6.56
N MET A 38 -9.45 11.21 -6.81
CA MET A 38 -10.13 12.40 -6.27
C MET A 38 -11.60 12.47 -6.69
N LYS A 39 -11.89 12.31 -7.99
CA LYS A 39 -13.27 12.33 -8.51
C LYS A 39 -14.11 11.17 -7.96
N MET A 40 -13.49 10.00 -7.75
CA MET A 40 -14.15 8.86 -7.14
C MET A 40 -14.50 9.14 -5.67
N CYS A 41 -13.60 9.78 -4.93
CA CYS A 41 -13.85 10.25 -3.57
C CYS A 41 -15.01 11.25 -3.51
N ASP A 42 -15.12 12.18 -4.46
CA ASP A 42 -16.25 13.12 -4.51
C ASP A 42 -17.60 12.43 -4.73
N ILE A 43 -17.62 11.41 -5.60
CA ILE A 43 -18.81 10.58 -5.83
C ILE A 43 -19.18 9.81 -4.54
N LEU A 44 -18.18 9.24 -3.86
CA LEU A 44 -18.36 8.49 -2.63
C LEU A 44 -18.89 9.38 -1.50
N HIS A 45 -18.29 10.55 -1.28
CA HIS A 45 -18.77 11.54 -0.31
C HIS A 45 -20.19 11.99 -0.65
N SER A 46 -20.48 12.25 -1.94
CA SER A 46 -21.83 12.59 -2.39
C SER A 46 -22.84 11.49 -2.08
N ARG A 47 -22.46 10.21 -2.20
CA ARG A 47 -23.31 9.05 -1.91
C ARG A 47 -23.55 8.88 -0.40
N GLN A 48 -22.59 9.24 0.44
CA GLN A 48 -22.74 9.22 1.90
C GLN A 48 -23.66 10.34 2.40
N ILE A 49 -23.58 11.54 1.82
CA ILE A 49 -24.34 12.71 2.26
C ILE A 49 -25.77 12.71 1.69
N LYS A 50 -25.94 12.33 0.42
CA LYS A 50 -27.24 12.41 -0.26
C LYS A 50 -28.02 11.11 -0.09
N ILE A 51 -29.06 11.15 0.74
CA ILE A 51 -29.93 10.00 1.05
C ILE A 51 -30.51 9.33 -0.21
N HIS A 52 -30.84 10.10 -1.26
CA HIS A 52 -31.36 9.54 -2.51
C HIS A 52 -30.33 8.76 -3.33
N LEU A 53 -29.03 9.08 -3.22
CA LEU A 53 -27.94 8.33 -3.87
C LEU A 53 -27.53 7.10 -3.06
N ARG A 54 -27.95 6.99 -1.80
CA ARG A 54 -27.67 5.84 -0.93
C ARG A 54 -28.40 4.58 -1.37
N MET A 55 -29.54 4.72 -2.03
CA MET A 55 -30.31 3.58 -2.55
C MET A 55 -29.67 3.07 -3.85
N ASP A 56 -29.10 1.86 -3.79
CA ASP A 56 -28.41 1.20 -4.91
C ASP A 56 -29.19 1.16 -6.23
N PRO A 57 -30.50 0.81 -6.29
CA PRO A 57 -31.20 0.78 -7.56
C PRO A 57 -31.34 2.16 -8.20
N ILE A 58 -31.59 3.20 -7.39
CA ILE A 58 -31.71 4.58 -7.85
C ILE A 58 -30.35 5.05 -8.37
N PHE A 59 -29.28 4.78 -7.62
CA PHE A 59 -27.92 5.15 -7.99
C PHE A 59 -27.49 4.49 -9.29
N ASN A 60 -27.77 3.20 -9.48
CA ASN A 60 -27.41 2.45 -10.68
C ASN A 60 -28.04 3.00 -11.97
N MET A 61 -29.19 3.69 -11.87
CA MET A 61 -29.82 4.35 -13.01
C MET A 61 -29.27 5.75 -13.30
N THR A 62 -28.45 6.33 -12.42
CA THR A 62 -27.91 7.67 -12.59
C THR A 62 -26.70 7.72 -13.53
N LYS A 63 -26.43 8.89 -14.10
CA LYS A 63 -25.19 9.16 -14.86
C LYS A 63 -23.94 9.03 -13.99
N THR A 64 -24.07 9.29 -12.68
CA THR A 64 -22.98 9.20 -11.71
C THR A 64 -22.43 7.78 -11.60
N LYS A 65 -23.28 6.74 -11.72
CA LYS A 65 -22.82 5.36 -11.74
C LYS A 65 -21.89 5.07 -12.91
N LYS A 66 -22.23 5.56 -14.11
CA LYS A 66 -21.41 5.38 -15.33
C LYS A 66 -20.04 6.06 -15.18
N GLU A 67 -20.03 7.26 -14.61
CA GLU A 67 -18.78 7.97 -14.33
C GLU A 67 -17.95 7.24 -13.26
N GLN A 68 -18.60 6.73 -12.22
CA GLN A 68 -17.96 5.89 -11.20
C GLN A 68 -17.26 4.68 -11.83
N GLU A 69 -17.94 3.95 -12.72
CA GLU A 69 -17.39 2.78 -13.43
C GLU A 69 -16.19 3.14 -14.30
N ARG A 70 -16.26 4.29 -15.00
CA ARG A 70 -15.15 4.80 -15.81
C ARG A 70 -13.93 5.10 -14.94
N LEU A 71 -14.11 5.77 -13.81
CA LEU A 71 -13.05 6.12 -12.87
C LEU A 71 -12.43 4.87 -12.22
N LEU A 72 -13.27 3.93 -11.77
CA LEU A 72 -12.85 2.61 -11.29
C LEU A 72 -12.04 1.84 -12.34
N GLY A 73 -12.40 1.97 -13.62
CA GLY A 73 -11.67 1.40 -14.74
C GLY A 73 -10.21 1.88 -14.82
N ILE A 74 -9.98 3.19 -14.64
CA ILE A 74 -8.65 3.80 -14.62
C ILE A 74 -7.86 3.33 -13.38
N ILE A 75 -8.47 3.46 -12.20
CA ILE A 75 -7.83 3.10 -10.92
C ILE A 75 -7.36 1.64 -10.95
N HIS A 76 -8.28 0.71 -11.25
CA HIS A 76 -7.93 -0.70 -11.32
C HIS A 76 -7.05 -1.05 -12.53
N GLY A 77 -7.09 -0.25 -13.60
CA GLY A 77 -6.20 -0.40 -14.75
C GLY A 77 -4.74 -0.30 -14.34
N LEU A 78 -4.39 0.75 -13.58
CA LEU A 78 -3.04 0.94 -13.07
C LEU A 78 -2.65 -0.16 -12.07
N THR A 79 -3.51 -0.47 -11.09
CA THR A 79 -3.20 -1.52 -10.10
C THR A 79 -2.96 -2.88 -10.76
N ARG A 80 -3.80 -3.28 -11.74
CA ARG A 80 -3.60 -4.53 -12.48
C ARG A 80 -2.29 -4.55 -13.27
N LYS A 81 -1.91 -3.41 -13.86
CA LYS A 81 -0.63 -3.26 -14.59
C LYS A 81 0.55 -3.49 -13.65
N VAL A 82 0.55 -2.85 -12.48
CA VAL A 82 1.62 -2.98 -11.48
C VAL A 82 1.73 -4.41 -10.95
N VAL A 83 0.60 -5.02 -10.57
CA VAL A 83 0.58 -6.42 -10.08
C VAL A 83 1.10 -7.38 -11.16
N LYS A 84 0.70 -7.20 -12.42
CA LYS A 84 1.18 -8.02 -13.53
C LYS A 84 2.69 -7.87 -13.71
N GLN A 85 3.20 -6.64 -13.76
CA GLN A 85 4.64 -6.36 -13.90
C GLN A 85 5.44 -6.99 -12.75
N LYS A 86 4.96 -6.88 -11.52
CA LYS A 86 5.64 -7.44 -10.36
C LYS A 86 5.65 -8.96 -10.38
N LYS A 87 4.55 -9.60 -10.79
CA LYS A 87 4.47 -11.04 -11.00
C LYS A 87 5.49 -11.52 -12.04
N GLU A 88 5.61 -10.81 -13.17
CA GLU A 88 6.60 -11.14 -14.21
C GLU A 88 8.04 -10.97 -13.71
N LEU A 89 8.31 -9.94 -12.90
CA LEU A 89 9.63 -9.75 -12.26
C LEU A 89 9.93 -10.87 -11.27
N PHE A 90 8.95 -11.28 -10.46
CA PHE A 90 9.09 -12.39 -9.53
C PHE A 90 9.41 -13.70 -10.24
N GLU A 91 8.69 -14.03 -11.32
CA GLU A 91 8.94 -15.24 -12.11
C GLU A 91 10.34 -15.25 -12.74
N LYS A 92 10.82 -14.09 -13.24
CA LYS A 92 12.19 -13.95 -13.74
C LYS A 92 13.24 -14.13 -12.65
N ASN A 93 13.04 -13.48 -11.51
CA ASN A 93 13.94 -13.58 -10.36
C ASN A 93 14.01 -15.02 -9.82
N LEU A 94 12.88 -15.73 -9.81
CA LEU A 94 12.82 -17.14 -9.45
C LEU A 94 13.63 -18.01 -10.42
N ALA A 95 13.52 -17.78 -11.73
CA ALA A 95 14.30 -18.50 -12.74
C ALA A 95 15.82 -18.22 -12.64
N GLU A 96 16.19 -17.01 -12.22
CA GLU A 96 17.58 -16.60 -12.00
C GLU A 96 18.13 -16.99 -10.60
N GLY A 97 17.31 -17.57 -9.73
CA GLY A 97 17.69 -17.91 -8.34
C GLY A 97 17.89 -16.71 -7.41
N LYS A 98 17.43 -15.52 -7.81
CA LYS A 98 17.53 -14.26 -7.05
C LYS A 98 16.21 -13.97 -6.34
N LEU A 99 15.84 -14.80 -5.37
CA LEU A 99 14.66 -14.51 -4.53
C LEU A 99 14.98 -13.40 -3.54
N PRO A 100 14.04 -12.48 -3.26
CA PRO A 100 14.18 -11.54 -2.16
C PRO A 100 14.25 -12.33 -0.84
N SER A 101 15.38 -12.22 -0.15
CA SER A 101 15.55 -12.67 1.23
C SER A 101 15.20 -11.51 2.18
N PRO A 102 14.42 -11.72 3.24
CA PRO A 102 13.85 -12.98 3.70
C PRO A 102 12.57 -13.37 2.94
N SER A 103 12.42 -14.68 2.66
CA SER A 103 11.14 -15.21 2.18
C SER A 103 10.07 -15.04 3.25
N LEU A 104 8.80 -14.86 2.86
CA LEU A 104 7.69 -14.71 3.81
C LEU A 104 7.63 -15.84 4.86
N SER A 105 8.04 -17.06 4.50
CA SER A 105 8.20 -18.20 5.41
C SER A 105 9.31 -18.02 6.46
N GLU A 106 10.44 -17.40 6.09
CA GLU A 106 11.54 -17.10 7.03
C GLU A 106 11.18 -15.94 7.97
N ILE A 107 10.37 -14.99 7.52
CA ILE A 107 9.85 -13.91 8.37
C ILE A 107 8.91 -14.48 9.43
N ILE A 108 7.95 -15.30 9.01
CA ILE A 108 7.00 -15.97 9.93
C ILE A 108 7.75 -16.88 10.91
N GLY A 109 8.77 -17.62 10.44
CA GLY A 109 9.60 -18.48 11.29
C GLY A 109 10.42 -17.71 12.34
N LYS A 110 10.88 -16.49 12.02
CA LYS A 110 11.61 -15.62 12.97
C LYS A 110 10.70 -15.02 14.05
N GLU A 111 9.43 -14.76 13.75
CA GLU A 111 8.47 -14.30 14.76
C GLU A 111 8.25 -15.36 15.85
N GLU A 112 8.22 -16.65 15.50
CA GLU A 112 8.12 -17.73 16.48
C GLU A 112 9.37 -17.87 17.38
N GLU A 113 10.58 -17.62 16.85
CA GLU A 113 11.81 -17.67 17.66
C GLU A 113 12.01 -16.44 18.56
N SER A 114 11.52 -15.25 18.15
CA SER A 114 11.60 -14.02 18.95
C SER A 114 10.73 -14.03 20.22
N SER A 115 9.72 -14.91 20.28
CA SER A 115 8.94 -15.16 21.50
C SER A 115 9.68 -16.06 22.51
N ALA A 116 10.77 -16.73 22.11
CA ALA A 116 11.45 -17.73 22.95
C ALA A 116 12.67 -17.21 23.73
N THR A 117 13.08 -15.94 23.55
CA THR A 117 14.19 -15.34 24.32
C THR A 117 13.79 -14.06 25.03
N THR A 118 12.65 -14.05 25.73
CA THR A 118 12.47 -13.12 26.86
C THR A 118 12.95 -13.84 28.10
N LYS A 119 14.20 -13.58 28.51
CA LYS A 119 14.68 -13.95 29.85
C LYS A 119 13.70 -13.36 30.86
N VAL A 120 13.14 -14.23 31.69
CA VAL A 120 12.22 -13.91 32.79
C VAL A 120 12.90 -12.93 33.73
N GLU A 121 12.46 -11.67 33.75
CA GLU A 121 12.54 -10.82 34.94
C GLU A 121 11.26 -9.98 35.10
N GLU A 122 10.55 -10.31 36.18
CA GLU A 122 9.50 -9.59 36.91
C GLU A 122 8.03 -9.56 36.41
N PRO A 123 7.06 -9.76 37.33
CA PRO A 123 5.64 -9.80 37.00
C PRO A 123 5.18 -8.44 36.51
N ALA A 124 4.27 -8.44 35.53
CA ALA A 124 3.72 -7.27 34.87
C ALA A 124 3.31 -6.14 35.83
N VAL A 125 4.25 -5.25 36.13
CA VAL A 125 3.92 -3.88 36.53
C VAL A 125 3.62 -3.16 35.23
N ILE A 126 2.34 -2.84 35.01
CA ILE A 126 1.91 -1.94 33.93
C ILE A 126 2.53 -0.57 34.22
N SER A 127 3.78 -0.39 33.81
CA SER A 127 4.45 0.90 33.80
C SER A 127 3.88 1.71 32.63
N GLN A 128 3.53 2.97 32.89
CA GLN A 128 2.93 3.87 31.89
C GLN A 128 3.73 3.91 30.58
N GLY A 129 5.04 3.65 30.60
CA GLY A 129 5.88 3.63 29.40
C GLY A 129 5.63 2.44 28.44
N SER A 130 5.12 1.30 28.93
CA SER A 130 4.87 0.13 28.06
C SER A 130 3.70 0.33 27.10
N MET A 131 2.76 1.22 27.42
CA MET A 131 1.62 1.57 26.55
C MET A 131 1.98 2.66 25.53
N LEU A 132 3.15 3.30 25.67
CA LEU A 132 3.68 4.30 24.74
C LEU A 132 4.75 3.75 23.79
N ARG A 133 5.09 2.45 23.90
CA ARG A 133 6.06 1.84 23.00
C ARG A 133 5.49 1.76 21.59
N ASP A 134 6.17 2.41 20.65
CA ASP A 134 5.80 2.45 19.23
C ASP A 134 6.48 1.30 18.48
N ASP A 135 5.96 0.89 17.32
CA ASP A 135 6.58 -0.17 16.49
C ASP A 135 7.97 0.22 15.95
N LEU A 136 8.33 1.50 16.12
CA LEU A 136 9.63 2.09 15.81
C LEU A 136 10.65 1.99 16.96
N ASP A 137 10.22 1.75 18.19
CA ASP A 137 11.12 1.65 19.36
C ASP A 137 11.96 0.36 19.38
N ALA A 138 11.62 -0.60 18.52
CA ALA A 138 12.39 -1.84 18.32
C ALA A 138 13.55 -1.69 17.32
N ILE A 139 13.74 -0.50 16.72
CA ILE A 139 14.85 -0.22 15.82
C ILE A 139 16.09 0.05 16.69
N ASP A 140 16.97 -0.95 16.82
CA ASP A 140 18.24 -0.83 17.52
C ASP A 140 19.16 0.16 16.77
N GLU A 141 19.97 0.94 17.49
CA GLU A 141 20.90 1.94 16.91
C GLU A 141 21.92 1.30 15.95
N ASN A 142 22.06 -0.03 16.00
CA ASN A 142 22.89 -0.84 15.12
C ASN A 142 22.25 -1.23 13.77
N ASP A 143 20.98 -0.91 13.51
CA ASP A 143 20.24 -1.28 12.27
C ASP A 143 20.34 -0.26 11.12
N ILE A 144 21.22 0.73 11.24
CA ILE A 144 21.38 1.79 10.24
C ILE A 144 22.02 1.20 8.96
N GLY A 145 21.17 0.85 7.98
CA GLY A 145 21.61 0.50 6.62
C GLY A 145 21.00 -0.75 6.00
N GLU A 146 20.33 -1.61 6.78
CA GLU A 146 19.65 -2.79 6.24
C GLU A 146 18.16 -2.52 6.00
N LYS A 147 17.68 -2.73 4.77
CA LYS A 147 16.24 -2.70 4.47
C LYS A 147 15.57 -3.90 5.14
N ARG A 148 15.12 -3.75 6.38
CA ARG A 148 14.37 -4.80 7.10
C ARG A 148 12.96 -5.04 6.53
N ARG A 149 12.36 -4.04 5.88
CA ARG A 149 11.01 -4.13 5.31
C ARG A 149 11.08 -4.13 3.78
N LEU A 150 10.61 -5.22 3.17
CA LEU A 150 10.40 -5.33 1.73
C LEU A 150 9.20 -4.46 1.32
N ALA A 151 9.14 -4.05 0.04
CA ALA A 151 7.91 -3.45 -0.48
C ALA A 151 6.76 -4.46 -0.37
N PHE A 152 5.51 -3.98 -0.33
CA PHE A 152 4.34 -4.84 -0.12
C PHE A 152 4.25 -5.98 -1.14
N LEU A 153 4.69 -5.74 -2.37
CA LEU A 153 4.69 -6.74 -3.44
C LEU A 153 6.04 -7.46 -3.64
N ASP A 154 7.02 -7.27 -2.75
CA ASP A 154 8.29 -8.00 -2.73
C ASP A 154 8.29 -9.19 -1.76
N LEU A 155 7.22 -9.35 -0.97
CA LEU A 155 6.95 -10.47 -0.06
C LEU A 155 6.39 -11.69 -0.81
#